data_AF-B2J613-F1
#
_entry.id   AF-B2J613-F1
#
_cell.length_a   1.000
_cell.length_b   1.000
_cell.length_c   1.000
_cell.angle_alpha   90.00
_cell.angle_beta   90.00
_cell.angle_gamma   90.00
#
_symmetry.space_group_name_H-M   'P 1'
#
loop_
_entity.id
_entity.type
_entity.pdbx_description
1 polymer ?
#
loop_
_entity_poly.entity_id
_entity_poly.type
_entity_poly.pdbx_seq_one_letter_code
_entity_poly.pdbx_strand_id
1 'polypeptide(L)'
;MVETTNIEINSAKVKVPNGDLEIDAYLAQPAQNGTFGAVIVFPEIFGINSNIRDITELIAKQGYVAIAPAMYQRIAPGFEADFSAEDVGFSPESYRLGLEYYQQVKYQDILSDIQATITYLKTLPNVKDDAIGVIGFCFGGHVAYMAATFPDIKAIASFYGGGITTSSYGEEIPTINRTSEIKGTIYAFFGTRDTLIS
;
A
#
# COMPACT_ATOMS: atom_id res chain seq x y z
N MET A 1 -18.88 -17.69 7.46
CA MET A 1 -18.33 -17.03 8.67
C MET A 1 -16.84 -17.00 8.47
N VAL A 2 -16.23 -15.82 8.34
CA VAL A 2 -14.76 -15.71 8.34
C VAL A 2 -14.35 -15.91 9.79
N GLU A 3 -13.62 -16.98 10.07
CA GLU A 3 -13.05 -17.23 11.39
C GLU A 3 -12.00 -16.14 11.61
N THR A 4 -12.37 -15.08 12.34
CA THR A 4 -11.42 -14.03 12.73
C THR A 4 -10.44 -14.65 13.71
N THR A 5 -9.30 -15.09 13.18
CA THR A 5 -8.14 -15.39 14.00
C THR A 5 -7.62 -14.07 14.54
N ASN A 6 -7.39 -14.00 15.85
CA ASN A 6 -6.76 -12.84 16.48
C ASN A 6 -5.47 -13.34 17.11
N ILE A 7 -4.52 -13.67 16.23
CA ILE A 7 -3.25 -14.28 16.63
C ILE A 7 -2.30 -13.22 17.17
N GLU A 8 -1.35 -13.65 17.99
CA GLU A 8 -0.25 -12.82 18.44
C GLU A 8 0.64 -12.42 17.26
N ILE A 9 1.11 -11.17 17.25
CA ILE A 9 1.93 -10.60 16.18
C ILE A 9 3.18 -9.91 16.74
N ASN A 10 4.19 -9.79 15.88
CA ASN A 10 5.35 -8.92 16.09
C ASN A 10 5.36 -7.84 15.01
N SER A 11 5.66 -6.61 15.39
CA SER A 11 5.78 -5.48 14.46
C SER A 11 7.15 -4.81 14.54
N ALA A 12 7.68 -4.35 13.42
CA ALA A 12 8.95 -3.63 13.35
C ALA A 12 8.98 -2.60 12.23
N LYS A 13 9.78 -1.55 12.40
CA LYS A 13 10.24 -0.72 11.28
C LYS A 13 11.38 -1.45 10.58
N VAL A 14 11.29 -1.56 9.26
CA VAL A 14 12.29 -2.24 8.42
C VAL A 14 12.69 -1.33 7.25
N LYS A 15 13.79 -1.70 6.59
CA LYS A 15 14.26 -1.06 5.35
C LYS A 15 14.09 -2.03 4.20
N VAL A 16 13.42 -1.60 3.14
CA VAL A 16 13.25 -2.31 1.88
C VAL A 16 14.30 -1.76 0.89
N PRO A 17 15.29 -2.58 0.47
CA PRO A 17 16.29 -2.14 -0.50
C PRO A 17 15.70 -1.92 -1.89
N ASN A 18 16.01 -0.80 -2.53
CA ASN A 18 15.65 -0.48 -3.90
C ASN A 18 16.82 0.26 -4.60
N GLY A 19 17.79 -0.50 -5.12
CA GLY A 19 19.05 0.07 -5.60
C GLY A 19 19.83 0.72 -4.45
N ASP A 20 20.21 1.99 -4.61
CA ASP A 20 20.87 2.78 -3.57
C ASP A 20 19.89 3.41 -2.56
N LEU A 21 18.58 3.22 -2.75
CA LEU A 21 17.56 3.72 -1.84
C LEU A 21 17.16 2.66 -0.81
N GLU A 22 17.07 3.06 0.45
CA GLU A 22 16.43 2.27 1.51
C GLU A 22 15.04 2.84 1.82
N ILE A 23 13.99 2.14 1.39
CA ILE A 23 12.61 2.53 1.63
C ILE A 23 12.22 2.14 3.05
N ASP A 24 11.82 3.11 3.87
CA ASP A 24 11.24 2.83 5.17
C ASP A 24 9.94 2.05 5.01
N ALA A 25 9.73 1.04 5.83
CA ALA A 25 8.49 0.28 5.85
C ALA A 25 8.11 -0.14 7.27
N TYR A 26 6.82 -0.34 7.50
CA TYR A 26 6.29 -0.93 8.72
C TYR A 26 5.85 -2.37 8.43
N LEU A 27 6.47 -3.34 9.10
CA LEU A 27 6.23 -4.77 8.94
C LEU A 27 5.51 -5.30 10.18
N ALA A 28 4.38 -5.96 10.00
CA ALA A 28 3.70 -6.74 11.03
C ALA A 28 3.56 -8.20 10.58
N GLN A 29 3.82 -9.15 11.46
CA GLN A 29 3.84 -10.56 11.11
C GLN A 29 3.35 -11.45 12.26
N PRO A 30 2.78 -12.63 11.97
CA PRO A 30 2.40 -13.60 13.00
C PRO A 30 3.61 -13.96 13.88
N ALA A 31 3.42 -14.00 15.20
CA ALA A 31 4.48 -14.36 16.14
C ALA A 31 4.77 -15.88 16.15
N GLN A 32 3.81 -16.67 15.70
CA GLN A 32 3.94 -18.12 15.62
C GLN A 32 4.83 -18.56 14.44
N ASN A 33 5.50 -19.70 14.60
CA ASN A 33 6.28 -20.31 13.52
C ASN A 33 5.36 -20.74 12.36
N GLY A 34 5.84 -20.56 11.13
CA GLY A 34 5.13 -21.00 9.93
C GLY A 34 5.49 -20.17 8.69
N THR A 35 4.85 -20.49 7.58
CA THR A 35 4.86 -19.67 6.37
C THR A 35 3.46 -19.16 6.08
N PHE A 36 3.36 -17.88 5.77
CA PHE A 36 2.11 -17.15 5.63
C PHE A 36 2.02 -16.51 4.25
N GLY A 37 0.80 -16.26 3.77
CA GLY A 37 0.63 -15.33 2.67
C GLY A 37 1.06 -13.94 3.10
N ALA A 38 1.45 -13.08 2.15
CA ALA A 38 1.85 -11.71 2.44
C ALA A 38 0.89 -10.68 1.84
N VAL A 39 0.78 -9.52 2.46
CA VAL A 39 -0.04 -8.40 1.98
C VAL A 39 0.75 -7.10 2.05
N ILE A 40 0.84 -6.39 0.94
CA ILE A 40 1.40 -5.03 0.92
C ILE A 40 0.26 -4.04 1.15
N VAL A 41 0.43 -3.10 2.09
CA VAL A 41 -0.54 -2.08 2.48
C VAL A 41 -0.07 -0.72 1.97
N PHE A 42 -0.73 -0.19 0.94
CA PHE A 42 -0.38 1.11 0.37
C PHE A 42 -1.16 2.25 1.06
N PRO A 43 -0.45 3.29 1.54
CA PRO A 43 -1.05 4.36 2.32
C PRO A 43 -1.85 5.34 1.46
N GLU A 44 -2.66 6.15 2.13
CA GLU A 44 -3.20 7.39 1.57
C GLU A 44 -2.09 8.44 1.39
N ILE A 45 -2.43 9.69 1.05
CA ILE A 45 -1.46 10.77 0.87
C ILE A 45 -0.74 11.21 2.17
N PHE A 46 -1.05 10.61 3.31
CA PHE A 46 -0.58 10.99 4.64
C PHE A 46 0.58 10.12 5.15
N GLY A 47 1.17 9.30 4.30
CA GLY A 47 2.28 8.41 4.68
C GLY A 47 1.85 7.23 5.56
N ILE A 48 2.81 6.60 6.24
CA ILE A 48 2.56 5.42 7.10
C ILE A 48 2.10 5.88 8.48
N ASN A 49 0.95 6.53 8.55
CA ASN A 49 0.37 7.02 9.79
C ASN A 49 -0.15 5.89 10.71
N SER A 50 -0.70 6.24 11.88
CA SER A 50 -1.24 5.27 12.85
C SER A 50 -2.28 4.34 12.24
N ASN A 51 -3.23 4.86 11.45
CA ASN A 51 -4.24 4.05 10.80
C ASN A 51 -3.66 3.01 9.83
N ILE A 52 -2.63 3.38 9.05
CA ILE A 52 -1.96 2.43 8.16
C ILE A 52 -1.21 1.36 8.95
N ARG A 53 -0.59 1.71 10.09
CA ARG A 53 0.03 0.73 10.99
C ARG A 53 -1.02 -0.22 11.58
N ASP A 54 -2.16 0.31 12.04
CA ASP A 54 -3.27 -0.47 12.60
C ASP A 54 -3.85 -1.44 11.57
N ILE A 55 -4.02 -1.03 10.32
CA ILE A 55 -4.47 -1.89 9.22
C ILE A 55 -3.43 -2.99 8.93
N THR A 56 -2.14 -2.62 8.93
CA THR A 56 -1.05 -3.59 8.74
C THR A 56 -1.05 -4.64 9.84
N GLU A 57 -1.21 -4.24 11.10
CA GLU A 57 -1.37 -5.15 12.22
C GLU A 57 -2.65 -5.99 12.15
N LEU A 58 -3.77 -5.40 11.72
CA LEU A 58 -5.04 -6.10 11.59
C LEU A 58 -4.92 -7.27 10.61
N ILE A 59 -4.28 -7.02 9.46
CA ILE A 59 -4.00 -8.05 8.46
C ILE A 59 -3.07 -9.13 9.04
N ALA A 60 -2.06 -8.72 9.81
CA ALA A 60 -1.19 -9.68 10.47
C ALA A 60 -1.91 -10.56 11.49
N LYS A 61 -2.84 -9.98 12.26
CA LYS A 61 -3.70 -10.71 13.21
C LYS A 61 -4.59 -11.74 12.50
N GLN A 62 -4.92 -11.53 11.21
CA GLN A 62 -5.65 -12.50 10.37
C GLN A 62 -4.75 -13.63 9.79
N GLY A 63 -3.45 -13.68 10.13
CA GLY A 63 -2.56 -14.76 9.69
C GLY A 63 -1.76 -14.49 8.42
N TYR A 64 -1.47 -13.22 8.12
CA TYR A 64 -0.65 -12.81 6.97
C TYR A 64 0.60 -12.07 7.42
N VAL A 65 1.69 -12.11 6.66
CA VAL A 65 2.77 -11.12 6.80
C VAL A 65 2.32 -9.84 6.12
N ALA A 66 2.29 -8.71 6.81
CA ALA A 66 1.81 -7.45 6.26
C ALA A 66 2.92 -6.39 6.28
N ILE A 67 3.10 -5.66 5.18
CA ILE A 67 4.10 -4.60 5.07
C ILE A 67 3.52 -3.33 4.45
N ALA A 68 3.79 -2.18 5.05
CA ALA A 68 3.44 -0.86 4.51
C ALA A 68 4.71 -0.09 4.11
N PRO A 69 5.04 0.04 2.82
CA PRO A 69 6.22 0.81 2.37
C PRO A 69 5.94 2.32 2.29
N ALA A 70 6.97 3.13 2.57
CA ALA A 70 6.89 4.58 2.54
C ALA A 70 7.00 5.10 1.11
N MET A 71 5.84 5.40 0.51
CA MET A 71 5.75 5.84 -0.89
C MET A 71 6.40 7.19 -1.18
N TYR A 72 6.79 7.95 -0.15
CA TYR A 72 7.46 9.24 -0.28
C TYR A 72 8.93 9.22 0.13
N GLN A 73 9.57 8.04 0.20
CA GLN A 73 10.98 7.95 0.60
C GLN A 73 11.91 8.88 -0.19
N ARG A 74 11.66 9.08 -1.50
CA ARG A 74 12.48 9.95 -2.36
C ARG A 74 12.21 11.45 -2.16
N ILE A 75 11.06 11.81 -1.59
CA ILE A 75 10.53 13.19 -1.59
C ILE A 75 10.57 13.76 -0.17
N ALA A 76 10.00 13.04 0.78
CA ALA A 76 9.89 13.43 2.18
C ALA A 76 10.04 12.19 3.09
N PRO A 77 11.29 11.70 3.30
CA PRO A 77 11.57 10.59 4.20
C PRO A 77 10.94 10.79 5.58
N GLY A 78 10.21 9.79 6.07
CA GLY A 78 9.58 9.82 7.38
C GLY A 78 8.33 10.69 7.50
N PHE A 79 7.79 11.22 6.39
CA PHE A 79 6.52 11.93 6.42
C PHE A 79 5.38 10.98 6.84
N GLU A 80 4.70 11.36 7.92
CA GLU A 80 3.45 10.78 8.35
C GLU A 80 2.57 11.87 8.97
N ALA A 81 1.26 11.79 8.75
CA ALA A 81 0.29 12.67 9.37
C ALA A 81 -0.91 11.86 9.88
N ASP A 82 -1.21 12.02 11.17
CA ASP A 82 -2.34 11.39 11.83
C ASP A 82 -3.60 12.25 11.77
N PHE A 83 -4.73 11.59 12.05
CA PHE A 83 -6.01 12.26 12.20
C PHE A 83 -5.97 13.23 13.39
N SER A 84 -6.46 14.44 13.17
CA SER A 84 -6.67 15.48 14.17
C SER A 84 -8.14 15.46 14.59
N ALA A 85 -8.37 15.09 15.85
CA ALA A 85 -9.72 15.17 16.44
C ALA A 85 -10.23 16.62 16.50
N GLU A 86 -9.33 17.58 16.58
CA GLU A 86 -9.64 19.02 16.62
C GLU A 86 -10.13 19.52 15.25
N ASP A 87 -9.56 19.02 14.16
CA ASP A 87 -9.92 19.39 12.78
C ASP A 87 -11.06 18.53 12.20
N VAL A 88 -11.57 17.54 12.97
CA VAL A 88 -12.56 16.55 12.51
C VAL A 88 -12.08 15.86 11.22
N GLY A 89 -10.78 15.56 11.14
CA GLY A 89 -10.14 15.19 9.88
C GLY A 89 -8.62 15.19 9.96
N PHE A 90 -7.98 15.31 8.81
CA PHE A 90 -6.57 15.69 8.75
C PHE A 90 -6.46 17.21 8.83
N SER A 91 -5.42 17.72 9.50
CA SER A 91 -5.21 19.17 9.57
C SER A 91 -5.04 19.77 8.17
N PRO A 92 -5.42 21.04 7.94
CA PRO A 92 -5.22 21.70 6.64
C PRO A 92 -3.76 21.64 6.16
N GLU A 93 -2.80 21.72 7.08
CA GLU A 93 -1.37 21.63 6.76
C GLU A 93 -0.96 20.21 6.35
N SER A 94 -1.42 19.18 7.06
CA SER A 94 -1.20 17.78 6.70
C SER A 94 -1.75 17.46 5.31
N TYR A 95 -2.94 17.99 4.99
CA TYR A 95 -3.55 17.85 3.68
C TYR A 95 -2.74 18.57 2.58
N ARG A 96 -2.30 19.81 2.85
CA ARG A 96 -1.47 20.59 1.94
C ARG A 96 -0.15 19.88 1.63
N LEU A 97 0.57 19.41 2.65
CA LEU A 97 1.82 18.67 2.49
C LEU A 97 1.62 17.32 1.78
N GLY A 98 0.56 16.59 2.15
CA GLY A 98 0.23 15.33 1.49
C GLY A 98 0.00 15.50 -0.02
N LEU A 99 -0.74 16.54 -0.42
CA LEU A 99 -0.92 16.88 -1.83
C LEU A 99 0.38 17.33 -2.52
N GLU A 100 1.19 18.13 -1.83
CA GLU A 100 2.49 18.60 -2.34
C GLU A 100 3.43 17.43 -2.65
N TYR A 101 3.51 16.44 -1.78
CA TYR A 101 4.36 15.26 -1.98
C TYR A 101 3.77 14.28 -2.98
N TYR A 102 2.45 14.03 -2.91
CA TYR A 102 1.71 13.21 -3.88
C TYR A 102 1.96 13.67 -5.33
N GLN A 103 1.94 14.97 -5.60
CA GLN A 103 2.13 15.54 -6.95
C GLN A 103 3.54 15.32 -7.52
N GLN A 104 4.52 15.03 -6.67
CA GLN A 104 5.91 14.80 -7.08
C GLN A 104 6.21 13.34 -7.38
N VAL A 105 5.31 12.41 -7.01
CA VAL A 105 5.48 10.99 -7.26
C VAL A 105 5.41 10.70 -8.77
N LYS A 106 6.33 9.85 -9.23
CA LYS A 106 6.43 9.43 -10.63
C LYS A 106 6.02 7.97 -10.78
N TYR A 107 5.36 7.67 -11.89
CA TYR A 107 4.88 6.32 -12.19
C TYR A 107 5.97 5.24 -12.10
N GLN A 108 7.14 5.50 -12.69
CA GLN A 108 8.26 4.54 -12.69
C GLN A 108 8.83 4.29 -11.29
N ASP A 109 8.84 5.32 -10.43
CA ASP A 109 9.27 5.18 -9.03
C ASP A 109 8.28 4.32 -8.24
N ILE A 110 6.96 4.50 -8.47
CA ILE A 110 5.92 3.65 -7.86
C ILE A 110 6.12 2.18 -8.26
N LEU A 111 6.28 1.90 -9.56
CA LEU A 111 6.47 0.52 -10.03
C LEU A 111 7.75 -0.10 -9.45
N SER A 112 8.83 0.69 -9.37
CA SER A 112 10.09 0.26 -8.76
C SER A 112 9.92 -0.08 -7.28
N ASP A 113 9.19 0.74 -6.52
CA ASP A 113 8.95 0.52 -5.08
C ASP A 113 8.04 -0.68 -4.81
N ILE A 114 7.02 -0.90 -5.66
CA ILE A 114 6.19 -2.11 -5.62
C ILE A 114 7.08 -3.35 -5.82
N GLN A 115 7.90 -3.35 -6.87
CA GLN A 115 8.78 -4.47 -7.19
C GLN A 115 9.78 -4.74 -6.06
N ALA A 116 10.38 -3.68 -5.50
CA ALA A 116 11.32 -3.80 -4.38
C ALA A 116 10.64 -4.41 -3.15
N THR A 117 9.40 -3.99 -2.84
CA THR A 117 8.63 -4.52 -1.72
C THR A 117 8.26 -6.00 -1.93
N ILE A 118 7.85 -6.38 -3.14
CA ILE A 118 7.61 -7.80 -3.50
C ILE A 118 8.88 -8.63 -3.31
N THR A 119 10.01 -8.14 -3.84
CA THR A 119 11.31 -8.83 -3.72
C THR A 119 11.71 -8.98 -2.26
N TYR A 120 11.57 -7.93 -1.44
CA TYR A 120 11.86 -7.98 -0.01
C TYR A 120 11.03 -9.02 0.72
N LEU A 121 9.70 -9.05 0.49
CA LEU A 121 8.81 -10.05 1.08
C LEU A 121 9.26 -11.48 0.75
N LYS A 122 9.68 -11.74 -0.49
CA LYS A 122 10.18 -13.06 -0.92
C LYS A 122 11.51 -13.47 -0.26
N THR A 123 12.23 -12.54 0.36
CA THR A 123 13.43 -12.88 1.15
C THR A 123 13.11 -13.31 2.58
N LEU A 124 11.90 -13.04 3.07
CA LEU A 124 11.51 -13.37 4.43
C LEU A 124 11.21 -14.88 4.54
N PRO A 125 11.82 -15.60 5.49
CA PRO A 125 11.69 -17.06 5.59
C PRO A 125 10.27 -17.54 5.97
N ASN A 126 9.43 -16.65 6.48
CA ASN A 126 8.06 -16.92 6.87
C ASN A 126 7.02 -16.45 5.83
N VAL A 127 7.44 -16.06 4.62
CA VAL A 127 6.53 -15.68 3.53
C VAL A 127 6.46 -16.79 2.48
N LYS A 128 5.24 -17.08 2.02
CA LYS A 128 4.99 -17.87 0.80
C LYS A 128 5.17 -16.96 -0.41
N ASP A 129 6.20 -17.22 -1.21
CA ASP A 129 6.60 -16.39 -2.35
C ASP A 129 5.56 -16.32 -3.48
N ASP A 130 4.66 -17.31 -3.55
CA ASP A 130 3.58 -17.42 -4.53
C ASP A 130 2.21 -16.88 -4.03
N ALA A 131 2.13 -16.38 -2.80
CA ALA A 131 0.90 -15.95 -2.15
C ALA A 131 0.98 -14.51 -1.62
N ILE A 132 1.22 -13.56 -2.52
CA ILE A 132 1.30 -12.12 -2.21
C ILE A 132 0.02 -11.42 -2.70
N GLY A 133 -0.61 -10.66 -1.82
CA GLY A 133 -1.72 -9.75 -2.14
C GLY A 133 -1.36 -8.30 -1.86
N VAL A 134 -2.25 -7.40 -2.24
CA VAL A 134 -2.11 -5.96 -1.96
C VAL A 134 -3.45 -5.39 -1.52
N ILE A 135 -3.38 -4.36 -0.68
CA ILE A 135 -4.49 -3.50 -0.32
C ILE A 135 -4.02 -2.05 -0.35
N GLY A 136 -4.88 -1.11 -0.72
CA GLY A 136 -4.54 0.29 -0.63
C GLY A 136 -5.75 1.22 -0.67
N PHE A 137 -5.54 2.44 -0.19
CA PHE A 137 -6.58 3.43 0.08
C PHE A 137 -6.26 4.76 -0.59
N CYS A 138 -7.23 5.40 -1.25
CA CYS A 138 -7.04 6.68 -1.95
C CYS A 138 -5.89 6.62 -2.97
N PHE A 139 -4.82 7.40 -2.79
CA PHE A 139 -3.57 7.26 -3.53
C PHE A 139 -3.07 5.80 -3.55
N GLY A 140 -3.01 5.15 -2.39
CA GLY A 140 -2.68 3.73 -2.26
C GLY A 140 -3.65 2.80 -2.97
N GLY A 141 -4.91 3.21 -3.17
CA GLY A 141 -5.90 2.45 -3.95
C GLY A 141 -5.54 2.41 -5.43
N HIS A 142 -5.04 3.52 -5.97
CA HIS A 142 -4.48 3.57 -7.33
C HIS A 142 -3.18 2.74 -7.40
N VAL A 143 -2.29 2.89 -6.43
CA VAL A 143 -1.05 2.10 -6.34
C VAL A 143 -1.35 0.60 -6.27
N ALA A 144 -2.37 0.17 -5.53
CA ALA A 144 -2.83 -1.22 -5.48
C ALA A 144 -3.32 -1.72 -6.85
N TYR A 145 -4.01 -0.86 -7.62
CA TYR A 145 -4.40 -1.18 -9.00
C TYR A 145 -3.16 -1.32 -9.90
N MET A 146 -2.17 -0.45 -9.77
CA MET A 146 -0.90 -0.57 -10.49
C MET A 146 -0.16 -1.86 -10.11
N ALA A 147 -0.13 -2.21 -8.82
CA ALA A 147 0.49 -3.43 -8.34
C ALA A 147 -0.21 -4.70 -8.89
N ALA A 148 -1.49 -4.62 -9.25
CA ALA A 148 -2.26 -5.73 -9.82
C ALA A 148 -1.69 -6.25 -11.16
N THR A 149 -0.89 -5.46 -11.87
CA THR A 149 -0.25 -5.87 -13.13
C THR A 149 0.99 -6.74 -12.92
N PHE A 150 1.51 -6.82 -11.69
CA PHE A 150 2.65 -7.66 -11.36
C PHE A 150 2.19 -9.13 -11.23
N PRO A 151 2.86 -10.08 -11.90
CA PRO A 151 2.46 -11.50 -11.91
C PRO A 151 2.52 -12.18 -10.54
N ASP A 152 3.27 -11.60 -9.61
CA ASP A 152 3.40 -12.07 -8.23
C ASP A 152 2.15 -11.79 -7.39
N ILE A 153 1.35 -10.79 -7.76
CA ILE A 153 0.18 -10.36 -7.00
C ILE A 153 -1.05 -11.20 -7.36
N LYS A 154 -1.63 -11.87 -6.36
CA LYS A 154 -2.74 -12.83 -6.52
C LYS A 154 -4.10 -12.26 -6.17
N ALA A 155 -4.16 -11.36 -5.19
CA ALA A 155 -5.39 -10.74 -4.72
C ALA A 155 -5.16 -9.25 -4.44
N ILE A 156 -6.10 -8.42 -4.89
CA ILE A 156 -6.00 -6.96 -4.84
C ILE A 156 -7.28 -6.41 -4.23
N ALA A 157 -7.14 -5.53 -3.23
CA ALA A 157 -8.22 -4.74 -2.68
C ALA A 157 -7.91 -3.25 -2.84
N SER A 158 -8.49 -2.63 -3.87
CA SER A 158 -8.34 -1.21 -4.16
C SER A 158 -9.52 -0.43 -3.58
N PHE A 159 -9.27 0.40 -2.58
CA PHE A 159 -10.29 1.25 -1.96
C PHE A 159 -10.17 2.67 -2.49
N TYR A 160 -11.23 3.13 -3.17
CA TYR A 160 -11.43 4.49 -3.69
C TYR A 160 -10.18 5.07 -4.36
N GLY A 161 -9.57 4.27 -5.25
CA GLY A 161 -8.38 4.67 -6.00
C GLY A 161 -8.66 5.81 -6.99
N GLY A 162 -8.26 7.03 -6.63
CA GLY A 162 -8.39 8.19 -7.51
C GLY A 162 -7.38 8.18 -8.65
N GLY A 163 -7.77 8.67 -9.83
CA GLY A 163 -6.87 8.82 -10.98
C GLY A 163 -6.67 7.57 -11.85
N ILE A 164 -7.31 6.44 -11.54
CA ILE A 164 -7.17 5.18 -12.30
C ILE A 164 -7.58 5.35 -13.77
N THR A 165 -8.64 6.14 -14.03
CA THR A 165 -9.22 6.39 -15.35
C THR A 165 -8.59 7.57 -16.09
N THR A 166 -7.61 8.26 -15.49
CA THR A 166 -6.98 9.48 -16.03
C THR A 166 -5.46 9.37 -16.08
N SER A 167 -4.83 10.20 -16.90
CA SER A 167 -3.37 10.38 -16.92
C SER A 167 -2.90 10.88 -15.55
N SER A 168 -1.95 10.17 -14.94
CA SER A 168 -1.52 10.39 -13.55
C SER A 168 -0.02 10.08 -13.42
N TYR A 169 0.65 10.66 -12.40
CA TYR A 169 2.06 10.41 -12.08
C TYR A 169 3.06 10.61 -13.24
N GLY A 170 2.72 11.50 -14.17
CA GLY A 170 3.54 11.81 -15.34
C GLY A 170 3.38 10.85 -16.53
N GLU A 171 2.43 9.90 -16.48
CA GLU A 171 2.11 9.03 -17.62
C GLU A 171 0.91 9.53 -18.41
N GLU A 172 1.03 9.48 -19.73
CA GLU A 172 -0.08 9.79 -20.65
C GLU A 172 -1.15 8.70 -20.64
N ILE A 173 -0.74 7.44 -20.53
CA ILE A 173 -1.65 6.29 -20.59
C ILE A 173 -2.29 6.06 -19.21
N PRO A 174 -3.62 6.19 -19.06
CA PRO A 174 -4.30 5.91 -17.80
C PRO A 174 -4.10 4.46 -17.35
N THR A 175 -4.07 4.24 -16.03
CA THR A 175 -3.83 2.90 -15.46
C THR A 175 -4.91 1.89 -15.83
N ILE A 176 -6.17 2.33 -16.01
CA ILE A 176 -7.28 1.47 -16.43
C ILE A 176 -6.99 0.73 -17.76
N ASN A 177 -6.18 1.31 -18.64
CA ASN A 177 -5.82 0.69 -19.92
C ASN A 177 -4.92 -0.54 -19.76
N ARG A 178 -4.34 -0.76 -18.57
CA ARG A 178 -3.49 -1.92 -18.24
C ARG A 178 -4.28 -3.06 -17.61
N THR A 179 -5.61 -2.96 -17.51
CA THR A 179 -6.46 -3.97 -16.85
C THR A 179 -6.28 -5.38 -17.43
N SER A 180 -6.03 -5.52 -18.73
CA SER A 180 -5.78 -6.82 -19.37
C SER A 180 -4.47 -7.50 -18.93
N GLU A 181 -3.55 -6.75 -18.31
CA GLU A 181 -2.29 -7.27 -17.76
C GLU A 181 -2.52 -7.99 -16.43
N ILE A 182 -3.59 -7.65 -15.68
CA ILE A 182 -3.90 -8.20 -14.36
C ILE A 182 -4.15 -9.71 -14.46
N LYS A 183 -3.42 -10.49 -13.65
CA LYS A 183 -3.56 -11.96 -13.55
C LYS A 183 -4.22 -12.42 -12.25
N GLY A 184 -4.11 -11.61 -11.20
CA GLY A 184 -4.79 -11.84 -9.93
C GLY A 184 -6.27 -11.46 -9.95
N THR A 185 -6.94 -11.62 -8.81
CA THR A 185 -8.32 -11.14 -8.64
C THR A 185 -8.31 -9.75 -8.03
N ILE A 186 -8.95 -8.80 -8.70
CA ILE A 186 -9.12 -7.43 -8.22
C ILE A 186 -10.52 -7.19 -7.69
N TYR A 187 -10.60 -6.70 -6.45
CA TYR A 187 -11.79 -6.12 -5.85
C TYR A 187 -11.57 -4.61 -5.73
N ALA A 188 -12.44 -3.84 -6.34
CA ALA A 188 -12.39 -2.39 -6.28
C ALA A 188 -13.62 -1.85 -5.56
N PHE A 189 -13.41 -1.02 -4.54
CA PHE A 189 -14.44 -0.52 -3.64
C PHE A 189 -14.55 1.00 -3.80
N PHE A 190 -15.69 1.48 -4.31
CA PHE A 190 -15.93 2.90 -4.54
C PHE A 190 -17.19 3.37 -3.83
N GLY A 191 -17.14 4.58 -3.28
CA GLY A 191 -18.32 5.25 -2.73
C GLY A 191 -19.17 5.84 -3.85
N THR A 192 -20.48 5.60 -3.84
CA THR A 192 -21.41 6.13 -4.86
C THR A 192 -21.62 7.65 -4.81
N ARG A 193 -21.01 8.32 -3.83
CA ARG A 193 -21.06 9.78 -3.63
C ARG A 193 -19.68 10.41 -3.57
N ASP A 194 -18.65 9.67 -3.96
CA ASP A 194 -17.29 10.20 -3.99
C ASP A 194 -17.14 11.15 -5.19
N THR A 195 -17.00 12.45 -4.92
CA THR A 195 -16.87 13.46 -5.96
C THR A 195 -15.45 13.58 -6.51
N LEU A 196 -14.48 12.88 -5.92
CA LEU A 196 -13.08 12.87 -6.37
C LEU A 196 -12.82 11.73 -7.36
N ILE A 197 -13.77 10.81 -7.54
CA ILE A 197 -13.69 9.70 -8.49
C ILE A 197 -14.63 9.98 -9.66
N SER A 198 -14.07 10.15 -10.86
CA SER A 198 -14.77 10.47 -12.11
C SER A 198 -14.77 9.33 -13.12
#